data_AF-A0A368KV70-F1
#
_entry.id   AF-A0A368KV70-F1
#
_cell.length_a   1.000
_cell.length_b   1.000
_cell.length_c   1.000
_cell.angle_alpha   90.00
_cell.angle_beta   90.00
_cell.angle_gamma   90.00
#
_symmetry.space_group_name_H-M   'P 1'
#
loop_
_entity.id
_entity.type
_entity.pdbx_description
1 polymer ?
#
loop_
_entity_poly.entity_id
_entity_poly.type
_entity_poly.pdbx_seq_one_letter_code
_entity_poly.pdbx_strand_id
1 'polypeptide(L)'
;MPPIARLRPRVALRFEVPMYFKFKCPECGQSLKVRQELAGQKRNCPYCKATVRIPHAEEVADDSPNLPEFGSESGVSAGGLDLSNLQTDSPSSRKNLTPSKKAATAKPKASEGSSSSEGDFTDPSEINLVPTALVGLAGAVVFMLLMIPLTGTYFGDLFMKGGITGVGIQSISSFLFFWSLAILWQKHRKIARQRDYLLMDVLPTDISQEITVEKVGAFLENIHSLPGEHGESFLVNRVTRGLQHFRVRQSAADTATMMSSQSDIDANNVSSSYTPLRVLIWAIPTMGFIGTVLGISLAVSELAGSLGGGDLEKLTESLQGMFGGLGTAFNTTLVALVMSMIIKFPMSSLQWSEEGVLNWVDEYCNENLLRRLKDGREKVDDKPTSPYDTKIFRRAVEEAMATQQAELEGWVKKLELVGQTITQQTSDGWNEINKKILVSQQDTTGKIMDQVQARTVDMQKRQEEQQALLQDQLNQMQEVSAQLQNTLGQLASASVDSHVKVNETMTDTSERLEKYLGGVEKGLSSLSDVLGKLGNEQVIVQQVEAPAVNGKGGGWFGFGGGSKTKTRRNGRR
;
A
#
# COMPACT_ATOMS: atom_id res chain seq x y z
N MET A 1 -70.38 18.44 -24.39
CA MET A 1 -69.24 19.34 -24.66
C MET A 1 -69.41 20.59 -23.83
N PRO A 2 -68.63 20.79 -22.74
CA PRO A 2 -68.47 22.09 -22.10
C PRO A 2 -67.12 22.75 -22.49
N PRO A 3 -66.96 24.07 -22.29
CA PRO A 3 -65.89 24.86 -22.89
C PRO A 3 -64.62 24.94 -22.03
N ILE A 4 -63.51 25.20 -22.71
CA ILE A 4 -62.12 25.26 -22.23
C ILE A 4 -61.90 26.50 -21.35
N ALA A 5 -61.53 26.30 -20.08
CA ALA A 5 -61.07 27.36 -19.18
C ALA A 5 -59.53 27.48 -19.22
N ARG A 6 -59.03 28.65 -19.62
CA ARG A 6 -57.60 29.00 -19.63
C ARG A 6 -57.11 29.24 -18.19
N LEU A 7 -56.16 28.42 -17.73
CA LEU A 7 -55.41 28.67 -16.50
C LEU A 7 -54.21 29.59 -16.80
N ARG A 8 -54.08 30.70 -16.06
CA ARG A 8 -52.88 31.55 -16.04
C ARG A 8 -51.77 30.84 -15.25
N PRO A 9 -50.50 30.87 -15.68
CA PRO A 9 -49.41 30.31 -14.88
C PRO A 9 -49.09 31.27 -13.72
N ARG A 10 -49.11 30.72 -12.50
CA ARG A 10 -48.64 31.38 -11.28
C ARG A 10 -47.11 31.30 -11.30
N VAL A 11 -46.44 32.44 -11.45
CA VAL A 11 -44.98 32.53 -11.37
C VAL A 11 -44.57 32.21 -9.92
N ALA A 12 -43.99 31.03 -9.71
CA ALA A 12 -43.34 30.69 -8.46
C ALA A 12 -41.95 31.34 -8.46
N LEU A 13 -41.76 32.38 -7.66
CA LEU A 13 -40.44 32.88 -7.27
C LEU A 13 -39.74 31.75 -6.50
N ARG A 14 -38.78 31.07 -7.14
CA ARG A 14 -37.81 30.25 -6.42
C ARG A 14 -36.91 31.22 -5.65
N PHE A 15 -37.07 31.29 -4.33
CA PHE A 15 -36.00 31.75 -3.47
C PHE A 15 -34.82 30.81 -3.69
N GLU A 16 -33.76 31.28 -4.34
CA GLU A 16 -32.46 30.61 -4.31
C GLU A 16 -32.00 30.63 -2.84
N VAL A 17 -32.20 29.52 -2.13
CA VAL A 17 -31.61 29.35 -0.82
C VAL A 17 -30.10 29.28 -1.04
N PRO A 18 -29.29 30.18 -0.44
CA PRO A 18 -27.87 30.21 -0.70
C PRO A 18 -27.24 28.87 -0.27
N MET A 19 -26.42 28.26 -1.14
CA MET A 19 -25.76 26.97 -0.89
C MET A 19 -24.95 26.97 0.42
N TYR A 20 -24.53 28.15 0.88
CA TYR A 20 -23.90 28.39 2.17
C TYR A 20 -24.70 29.39 3.01
N PHE A 21 -24.85 29.13 4.29
CA PHE A 21 -25.37 30.08 5.28
C PHE A 21 -24.37 30.31 6.41
N LYS A 22 -24.50 31.44 7.10
CA LYS A 22 -23.66 31.79 8.25
C LYS A 22 -24.42 31.58 9.55
N PHE A 23 -23.75 31.06 10.57
CA PHE A 23 -24.27 31.05 11.94
C PHE A 23 -23.14 31.30 12.95
N LYS A 24 -23.48 31.70 14.18
CA LYS A 24 -22.50 31.91 15.24
C LYS A 24 -22.36 30.66 16.10
N CYS A 25 -21.12 30.29 16.42
CA CYS A 25 -20.84 29.21 17.36
C CYS A 25 -21.43 29.55 18.75
N PRO A 26 -22.22 28.66 19.38
CA PRO A 26 -22.84 28.94 20.68
C PRO A 26 -21.81 29.04 21.83
N GLU A 27 -20.63 28.45 21.67
CA GLU A 27 -19.59 28.41 22.70
C GLU A 27 -18.62 29.60 22.61
N CYS A 28 -18.18 29.98 21.41
CA CYS A 28 -17.19 31.04 21.22
C CYS A 28 -17.71 32.29 20.49
N GLY A 29 -18.96 32.29 20.01
CA GLY A 29 -19.58 33.43 19.32
C GLY A 29 -19.06 33.72 17.91
N GLN A 30 -18.05 33.00 17.43
CA GLN A 30 -17.43 33.22 16.12
C GLN A 30 -18.35 32.79 14.97
N SER A 31 -18.32 33.53 13.85
CA SER A 31 -19.08 33.19 12.64
C SER A 31 -18.47 31.98 11.91
N LEU A 32 -19.32 31.00 11.62
CA LEU A 32 -19.02 29.83 10.80
C LEU A 32 -19.86 29.89 9.53
N LYS A 33 -19.27 29.49 8.40
CA LYS A 33 -19.94 29.45 7.09
C LYS A 33 -20.04 28.01 6.63
N VAL A 34 -21.26 27.53 6.44
CA VAL A 34 -21.53 26.10 6.29
C VAL A 34 -22.52 25.86 5.16
N ARG A 35 -22.34 24.75 4.46
CA ARG A 35 -23.28 24.32 3.42
C ARG A 35 -24.60 23.85 4.00
N GLN A 36 -25.68 24.02 3.26
CA GLN A 36 -27.00 23.58 3.69
C GLN A 36 -27.10 22.05 3.88
N GLU A 37 -26.36 21.26 3.10
CA GLU A 37 -26.29 19.78 3.22
C GLU A 37 -25.68 19.29 4.53
N LEU A 38 -24.92 20.14 5.22
CA LEU A 38 -24.31 19.86 6.51
C LEU A 38 -25.23 20.24 7.68
N ALA A 39 -26.40 20.82 7.42
CA ALA A 39 -27.39 21.15 8.45
C ALA A 39 -27.82 19.90 9.23
N GLY A 40 -27.95 20.06 10.56
CA GLY A 40 -28.31 19.00 11.49
C GLY A 40 -27.14 18.11 11.97
N GLN A 41 -25.97 18.16 11.31
CA GLN A 41 -24.80 17.36 11.68
C GLN A 41 -24.01 17.95 12.86
N LYS A 42 -23.33 17.09 13.62
CA LYS A 42 -22.39 17.49 14.70
C LYS A 42 -20.98 17.64 14.12
N ARG A 43 -20.36 18.80 14.33
CA ARG A 43 -18.99 19.10 13.89
C ARG A 43 -18.23 19.84 14.98
N ASN A 44 -16.89 19.81 14.94
CA ASN A 44 -16.11 20.56 15.91
C ASN A 44 -15.87 21.97 15.38
N CYS A 45 -16.04 22.96 16.26
CA CYS A 45 -15.76 24.34 15.91
C CYS A 45 -14.24 24.52 15.69
N PRO A 46 -13.79 25.05 14.55
CA PRO A 46 -12.37 25.25 14.28
C PRO A 46 -11.71 26.26 15.23
N TYR A 47 -12.49 27.17 15.84
CA TYR A 47 -11.97 28.20 16.74
C TYR A 47 -11.80 27.73 18.19
N CYS A 48 -12.82 27.08 18.77
CA CYS A 48 -12.81 26.67 20.18
C CYS A 48 -12.72 25.15 20.39
N LYS A 49 -12.77 24.34 19.32
CA LYS A 49 -12.77 22.88 19.33
C LYS A 49 -13.98 22.22 20.02
N ALA A 50 -14.96 23.00 20.47
CA ALA A 50 -16.21 22.48 21.02
C ALA A 50 -17.06 21.80 19.93
N THR A 51 -17.78 20.74 20.28
CA THR A 51 -18.69 20.04 19.36
C THR A 51 -20.00 20.81 19.23
N VAL A 52 -20.27 21.36 18.05
CA VAL A 52 -21.43 22.19 17.75
C VAL A 52 -22.36 21.45 16.77
N ARG A 53 -23.68 21.60 16.95
CA ARG A 53 -24.68 21.12 16.00
C ARG A 53 -25.02 22.24 15.03
N ILE A 54 -24.91 21.97 13.73
CA ILE A 54 -25.20 22.96 12.68
C ILE A 54 -26.73 23.13 12.59
N PRO A 55 -27.29 24.34 12.76
CA PRO A 55 -28.73 24.58 12.67
C PRO A 55 -29.24 24.45 11.23
N HIS A 56 -30.54 24.24 11.03
CA HIS A 56 -31.11 24.30 9.69
C HIS A 56 -31.27 25.76 9.24
N ALA A 57 -31.06 26.05 7.95
CA ALA A 57 -31.11 27.41 7.42
C ALA A 57 -32.46 28.13 7.70
N GLU A 58 -33.54 27.38 7.89
CA GLU A 58 -34.87 27.91 8.25
C GLU A 58 -34.94 28.43 9.70
N GLU A 59 -34.09 27.95 10.61
CA GLU A 59 -34.06 28.37 12.03
C GLU A 59 -33.26 29.67 12.25
N VAL A 60 -32.46 30.11 11.27
CA VAL A 60 -31.59 31.31 11.38
C VAL A 60 -32.27 32.56 10.81
N ALA A 61 -33.44 32.42 10.18
CA ALA A 61 -34.13 33.51 9.50
C ALA A 61 -34.91 34.48 10.43
N ASP A 62 -34.94 34.25 11.75
CA ASP A 62 -35.84 34.97 12.67
C ASP A 62 -35.23 36.20 13.39
N ASP A 63 -34.01 36.62 13.02
CA ASP A 63 -33.34 37.80 13.61
C ASP A 63 -32.86 38.77 12.51
N SER A 64 -33.79 39.34 11.75
CA SER A 64 -33.54 40.55 10.96
C SER A 64 -34.67 41.56 11.15
N PRO A 65 -34.39 42.86 11.34
CA PRO A 65 -35.42 43.84 11.65
C PRO A 65 -36.33 44.07 10.44
N ASN A 66 -37.64 43.91 10.65
CA ASN A 66 -38.69 44.18 9.68
C ASN A 66 -38.51 45.57 9.01
N LEU A 67 -38.38 45.58 7.69
CA LEU A 67 -38.67 46.78 6.88
C LEU A 67 -40.19 46.91 6.73
N PRO A 68 -40.76 48.13 6.81
CA PRO A 68 -42.21 48.32 6.75
C PRO A 68 -42.73 48.16 5.31
N GLU A 69 -43.74 47.30 5.17
CA GLU A 69 -44.46 47.01 3.92
C GLU A 69 -45.55 48.06 3.67
N PHE A 70 -45.65 48.54 2.43
CA PHE A 70 -46.56 49.61 1.99
C PHE A 70 -47.87 49.04 1.43
N GLY A 71 -49.00 49.57 1.93
CA GLY A 71 -50.34 49.55 1.30
C GLY A 71 -51.16 48.29 1.57
N SER A 72 -52.44 48.32 1.94
CA SER A 72 -53.50 49.29 1.68
C SER A 72 -54.71 48.96 2.57
N GLU A 73 -55.41 49.96 3.13
CA GLU A 73 -56.87 50.12 3.02
C GLU A 73 -57.39 51.30 3.87
N SER A 74 -58.05 52.23 3.16
CA SER A 74 -59.21 53.08 3.52
C SER A 74 -59.58 53.37 4.99
N GLY A 75 -59.67 54.67 5.32
CA GLY A 75 -60.48 55.14 6.47
C GLY A 75 -60.22 56.58 6.91
N VAL A 76 -60.94 57.51 6.30
CA VAL A 76 -61.37 58.87 6.71
C VAL A 76 -60.93 59.43 8.10
N SER A 77 -60.63 60.75 8.08
CA SER A 77 -60.90 61.79 9.12
C SER A 77 -59.76 62.29 10.04
N ALA A 78 -59.45 63.58 9.80
CA ALA A 78 -59.25 64.68 10.77
C ALA A 78 -57.96 64.78 11.61
N GLY A 79 -57.17 65.81 11.26
CA GLY A 79 -56.84 66.91 12.17
C GLY A 79 -55.67 66.73 13.15
N GLY A 80 -54.72 67.67 13.12
CA GLY A 80 -53.89 67.99 14.27
C GLY A 80 -52.40 68.18 13.98
N LEU A 81 -52.00 69.44 13.79
CA LEU A 81 -50.65 69.93 14.07
C LEU A 81 -50.29 69.63 15.54
N ASP A 82 -49.05 69.27 15.87
CA ASP A 82 -48.05 70.28 16.27
C ASP A 82 -46.67 69.67 16.60
N LEU A 83 -45.68 70.49 16.31
CA LEU A 83 -44.26 70.45 16.59
C LEU A 83 -44.01 70.57 18.10
N SER A 84 -43.04 69.82 18.65
CA SER A 84 -42.40 70.18 19.93
C SER A 84 -41.04 69.50 20.10
N ASN A 85 -39.99 70.33 20.02
CA ASN A 85 -38.70 70.26 20.73
C ASN A 85 -37.78 69.06 20.40
N LEU A 86 -36.69 69.17 19.64
CA LEU A 86 -35.56 70.12 19.65
C LEU A 86 -34.74 70.05 20.95
N GLN A 87 -33.46 69.65 20.78
CA GLN A 87 -32.23 69.89 21.57
C GLN A 87 -31.46 68.58 21.82
N THR A 88 -30.41 68.28 21.05
CA THR A 88 -29.01 68.75 21.22
C THR A 88 -28.49 68.52 22.63
N ASP A 89 -27.64 67.51 22.82
CA ASP A 89 -26.23 67.73 23.13
C ASP A 89 -25.44 66.40 23.22
N SER A 90 -24.20 66.49 22.76
CA SER A 90 -23.12 65.50 22.90
C SER A 90 -22.08 66.12 23.86
N PRO A 91 -20.92 65.50 24.12
CA PRO A 91 -20.60 64.22 24.72
C PRO A 91 -19.75 64.43 26.01
N SER A 92 -19.42 63.39 26.79
CA SER A 92 -18.14 63.28 27.54
C SER A 92 -18.04 62.02 28.41
N SER A 93 -16.96 61.25 28.22
CA SER A 93 -15.86 61.10 29.20
C SER A 93 -15.30 59.68 29.31
N ARG A 94 -13.99 59.56 28.99
CA ARG A 94 -13.09 58.45 29.31
C ARG A 94 -12.71 58.46 30.79
N LYS A 95 -12.51 57.28 31.39
CA LYS A 95 -11.49 56.94 32.43
C LYS A 95 -11.37 55.40 32.45
N ASN A 96 -10.30 54.79 31.92
CA ASN A 96 -8.97 54.49 32.50
C ASN A 96 -8.88 53.23 33.41
N LEU A 97 -8.19 52.20 32.88
CA LEU A 97 -7.21 51.24 33.45
C LEU A 97 -7.57 50.42 34.72
N THR A 98 -7.20 49.14 34.91
CA THR A 98 -5.92 48.43 34.68
C THR A 98 -6.08 46.88 34.83
N PRO A 99 -5.05 46.04 34.54
CA PRO A 99 -5.14 44.64 34.10
C PRO A 99 -4.84 43.59 35.18
N SER A 100 -5.14 42.32 34.90
CA SER A 100 -4.56 41.18 35.62
C SER A 100 -3.96 40.13 34.68
N LYS A 101 -2.65 39.94 34.82
CA LYS A 101 -1.83 38.87 34.23
C LYS A 101 -2.10 37.54 34.95
N LYS A 102 -1.97 36.43 34.22
CA LYS A 102 -0.99 35.35 34.52
C LYS A 102 -0.90 34.34 33.38
N ALA A 103 0.21 34.46 32.63
CA ALA A 103 0.75 33.42 31.77
C ALA A 103 1.59 32.45 32.61
N ALA A 104 1.52 31.15 32.29
CA ALA A 104 2.49 30.16 32.74
C ALA A 104 3.07 29.44 31.51
N THR A 105 4.39 29.48 31.47
CA THR A 105 5.35 29.01 30.48
C THR A 105 5.42 27.49 30.34
N ALA A 106 5.51 26.99 29.11
CA ALA A 106 6.08 25.68 28.80
C ALA A 106 7.12 25.81 27.67
N LYS A 107 8.29 25.24 27.93
CA LYS A 107 9.58 25.38 27.24
C LYS A 107 9.65 24.45 26.00
N PRO A 108 10.26 24.84 24.87
CA PRO A 108 10.43 23.95 23.73
C PRO A 108 11.59 22.97 23.99
N LYS A 109 11.36 21.69 23.71
CA LYS A 109 12.39 20.64 23.68
C LYS A 109 13.02 20.65 22.29
N ALA A 110 14.34 20.88 22.25
CA ALA A 110 15.15 20.66 21.07
C ALA A 110 15.26 19.16 20.78
N SER A 111 15.04 18.78 19.52
CA SER A 111 15.55 17.54 18.93
C SER A 111 16.06 17.84 17.54
N GLU A 112 17.32 17.49 17.33
CA GLU A 112 18.13 17.72 16.14
C GLU A 112 17.65 16.92 14.92
N GLY A 113 17.87 17.49 13.73
CA GLY A 113 18.34 16.72 12.57
C GLY A 113 17.34 16.42 11.46
N SER A 114 16.98 17.42 10.65
CA SER A 114 17.03 17.29 9.18
C SER A 114 16.90 18.67 8.54
N SER A 115 17.85 19.00 7.66
CA SER A 115 17.90 20.22 6.87
C SER A 115 16.58 20.52 6.14
N SER A 116 15.85 21.54 6.57
CA SER A 116 14.74 22.12 5.81
C SER A 116 15.19 23.45 5.22
N SER A 117 15.45 23.45 3.90
CA SER A 117 15.60 24.66 3.12
C SER A 117 14.27 25.41 3.05
N GLU A 118 14.34 26.71 3.30
CA GLU A 118 13.43 27.79 2.93
C GLU A 118 12.22 27.42 2.04
N GLY A 119 11.01 27.54 2.61
CA GLY A 119 9.73 27.39 1.91
C GLY A 119 9.07 26.01 2.07
N ASP A 120 8.91 25.52 3.31
CA ASP A 120 8.33 24.21 3.58
C ASP A 120 6.84 24.19 3.22
N PHE A 121 6.54 23.79 1.98
CA PHE A 121 5.19 23.44 1.56
C PHE A 121 4.82 22.13 2.23
N THR A 122 4.18 22.21 3.40
CA THR A 122 3.63 21.03 4.06
C THR A 122 2.40 20.57 3.30
N ASP A 123 2.46 19.41 2.66
CA ASP A 123 1.29 18.79 2.02
C ASP A 123 0.32 18.34 3.12
N PRO A 124 -0.92 18.88 3.15
CA PRO A 124 -1.89 18.53 4.19
C PRO A 124 -2.29 17.04 4.15
N SER A 125 -2.12 16.36 3.01
CA SER A 125 -2.41 14.93 2.82
C SER A 125 -1.28 14.00 3.25
N GLU A 126 -0.02 14.47 3.23
CA GLU A 126 1.15 13.64 3.48
C GLU A 126 1.23 13.14 4.93
N ILE A 127 1.68 11.91 5.11
CA ILE A 127 1.87 11.32 6.43
C ILE A 127 3.32 10.88 6.55
N ASN A 128 3.92 11.27 7.68
CA ASN A 128 5.23 10.77 8.07
C ASN A 128 5.17 9.24 8.24
N LEU A 129 5.88 8.52 7.37
CA LEU A 129 5.90 7.05 7.33
C LEU A 129 6.60 6.44 8.55
N VAL A 130 7.63 7.11 9.08
CA VAL A 130 8.42 6.62 10.22
C VAL A 130 7.59 6.51 11.52
N PRO A 131 6.89 7.56 12.00
CA PRO A 131 6.11 7.45 13.22
C PRO A 131 4.95 6.46 13.07
N THR A 132 4.32 6.37 11.89
CA THR A 132 3.27 5.36 11.66
C THR A 132 3.82 3.94 11.65
N ALA A 133 5.05 3.73 11.16
CA ALA A 133 5.71 2.43 11.21
C ALA A 133 6.00 2.01 12.65
N LEU A 134 6.46 2.93 13.52
CA LEU A 134 6.68 2.65 14.94
C LEU A 134 5.39 2.30 15.67
N VAL A 135 4.30 3.04 15.40
CA VAL A 135 2.97 2.73 15.95
C VAL A 135 2.48 1.36 15.45
N GLY A 136 2.70 1.06 14.17
CA GLY A 136 2.38 -0.24 13.57
C GLY A 136 3.16 -1.39 14.20
N LEU A 137 4.47 -1.19 14.43
CA LEU A 137 5.34 -2.16 15.10
C LEU A 137 4.87 -2.43 16.53
N ALA A 138 4.60 -1.37 17.30
CA ALA A 138 4.08 -1.52 18.66
C ALA A 138 2.74 -2.26 18.67
N GLY A 139 1.83 -1.92 17.75
CA GLY A 139 0.55 -2.61 17.57
C GLY A 139 0.72 -4.10 17.26
N ALA A 140 1.64 -4.44 16.35
CA ALA A 140 1.92 -5.83 15.99
C ALA A 140 2.54 -6.64 17.13
N VAL A 141 3.48 -6.05 17.89
CA VAL A 141 4.08 -6.70 19.07
C VAL A 141 3.02 -6.95 20.14
N VAL A 142 2.19 -5.95 20.45
CA VAL A 142 1.09 -6.09 21.41
C VAL A 142 0.11 -7.17 20.96
N PHE A 143 -0.25 -7.20 19.68
CA PHE A 143 -1.14 -8.21 19.12
C PHE A 143 -0.55 -9.62 19.23
N MET A 144 0.74 -9.80 18.90
CA MET A 144 1.42 -11.09 19.03
C MET A 144 1.52 -11.54 20.48
N LEU A 145 1.82 -10.64 21.42
CA LEU A 145 1.83 -10.93 22.86
C LEU A 145 0.43 -11.33 23.36
N LEU A 146 -0.62 -10.68 22.85
CA LEU A 146 -2.01 -10.99 23.19
C LEU A 146 -2.44 -12.37 22.65
N MET A 147 -1.85 -12.85 21.56
CA MET A 147 -2.12 -14.18 21.01
C MET A 147 -1.46 -15.33 21.82
N ILE A 148 -0.43 -15.07 22.64
CA ILE A 148 0.24 -16.09 23.46
C ILE A 148 -0.73 -16.82 24.41
N PRO A 149 -1.56 -16.15 25.24
CA PRO A 149 -2.52 -16.83 26.11
C PRO A 149 -3.67 -17.51 25.35
N LEU A 150 -3.85 -17.22 24.05
CA LEU A 150 -4.86 -17.86 23.20
C LEU A 150 -4.33 -19.12 22.50
N THR A 151 -3.09 -19.55 22.78
CA THR A 151 -2.53 -20.81 22.26
C THR A 151 -3.43 -21.99 22.67
N GLY A 152 -3.86 -22.79 21.70
CA GLY A 152 -4.87 -23.84 21.88
C GLY A 152 -6.28 -23.48 21.40
N THR A 153 -6.56 -22.20 21.10
CA THR A 153 -7.75 -21.81 20.32
C THR A 153 -7.41 -21.78 18.82
N TYR A 154 -8.39 -21.99 17.94
CA TYR A 154 -8.19 -21.93 16.48
C TYR A 154 -7.46 -20.65 16.04
N PHE A 155 -7.81 -19.49 16.61
CA PHE A 155 -7.19 -18.21 16.27
C PHE A 155 -5.76 -18.08 16.80
N GLY A 156 -5.48 -18.43 18.06
CA GLY A 156 -4.11 -18.38 18.58
C GLY A 156 -3.18 -19.33 17.83
N ASP A 157 -3.71 -20.50 17.48
CA ASP A 157 -3.01 -21.51 16.69
C ASP A 157 -2.66 -21.03 15.29
N LEU A 158 -3.54 -20.24 14.66
CA LEU A 158 -3.29 -19.67 13.33
C LEU A 158 -2.09 -18.71 13.29
N PHE A 159 -1.73 -18.12 14.43
CA PHE A 159 -0.62 -17.17 14.52
C PHE A 159 0.64 -17.75 15.17
N MET A 160 0.46 -18.73 16.06
CA MET A 160 1.54 -19.29 16.87
C MET A 160 1.98 -20.69 16.41
N LYS A 161 1.15 -21.43 15.65
CA LYS A 161 1.57 -22.72 15.06
C LYS A 161 2.28 -22.49 13.73
N GLY A 162 3.31 -23.28 13.47
CA GLY A 162 4.13 -23.19 12.24
C GLY A 162 5.63 -22.98 12.49
N GLY A 163 6.10 -23.11 13.74
CA GLY A 163 7.51 -22.96 14.08
C GLY A 163 8.05 -21.55 13.86
N ILE A 164 9.38 -21.39 13.86
CA ILE A 164 10.04 -20.09 13.72
C ILE A 164 9.70 -19.42 12.38
N THR A 165 9.56 -20.21 11.31
CA THR A 165 9.25 -19.70 9.97
C THR A 165 7.80 -19.23 9.85
N GLY A 166 6.83 -20.03 10.28
CA GLY A 166 5.41 -19.65 10.25
C GLY A 166 5.12 -18.44 11.13
N VAL A 167 5.63 -18.44 12.37
CA VAL A 167 5.49 -17.31 13.29
C VAL A 167 6.19 -16.06 12.74
N GLY A 168 7.35 -16.20 12.09
CA GLY A 168 8.07 -15.09 11.47
C GLY A 168 7.26 -14.42 10.35
N ILE A 169 6.69 -15.21 9.44
CA ILE A 169 5.88 -14.71 8.32
C ILE A 169 4.61 -14.04 8.85
N GLN A 170 3.95 -14.66 9.84
CA GLN A 170 2.76 -14.08 10.45
C GLN A 170 3.06 -12.79 11.22
N SER A 171 4.22 -12.70 11.86
CA SER A 171 4.69 -11.48 12.54
C SER A 171 4.85 -10.33 11.54
N ILE A 172 5.46 -10.60 10.38
CA ILE A 172 5.66 -9.61 9.32
C ILE A 172 4.31 -9.20 8.72
N SER A 173 3.42 -10.14 8.41
CA SER A 173 2.07 -9.84 7.90
C SER A 173 1.27 -9.00 8.90
N SER A 174 1.36 -9.33 10.20
CA SER A 174 0.73 -8.55 11.27
C SER A 174 1.32 -7.15 11.37
N PHE A 175 2.64 -7.00 11.25
CA PHE A 175 3.30 -5.70 11.20
C PHE A 175 2.80 -4.84 10.03
N LEU A 176 2.77 -5.37 8.82
CA LEU A 176 2.25 -4.66 7.65
C LEU A 176 0.78 -4.29 7.82
N PHE A 177 -0.02 -5.16 8.44
CA PHE A 177 -1.42 -4.92 8.72
C PHE A 177 -1.62 -3.75 9.70
N PHE A 178 -0.93 -3.77 10.86
CA PHE A 178 -1.05 -2.70 11.85
C PHE A 178 -0.42 -1.39 11.38
N TRP A 179 0.65 -1.43 10.58
CA TRP A 179 1.20 -0.23 9.96
C TRP A 179 0.20 0.40 8.99
N SER A 180 -0.45 -0.41 8.15
CA SER A 180 -1.51 0.07 7.25
C SER A 180 -2.68 0.69 8.01
N LEU A 181 -3.13 0.06 9.09
CA LEU A 181 -4.16 0.61 9.97
C LEU A 181 -3.73 1.93 10.63
N ALA A 182 -2.48 2.05 11.07
CA ALA A 182 -1.96 3.28 11.66
C ALA A 182 -1.98 4.45 10.65
N ILE A 183 -1.59 4.20 9.40
CA ILE A 183 -1.66 5.20 8.32
C ILE A 183 -3.12 5.59 8.06
N LEU A 184 -4.03 4.61 7.93
CA LEU A 184 -5.46 4.87 7.71
C LEU A 184 -6.07 5.68 8.85
N TRP A 185 -5.75 5.34 10.10
CA TRP A 185 -6.23 6.06 11.27
C TRP A 185 -5.75 7.52 11.29
N GLN A 186 -4.48 7.76 10.95
CA GLN A 186 -3.95 9.11 10.87
C GLN A 186 -4.54 9.89 9.71
N LYS A 187 -4.74 9.28 8.53
CA LYS A 187 -5.46 9.91 7.40
C LYS A 187 -6.90 10.25 7.79
N HIS A 188 -7.61 9.32 8.42
CA HIS A 188 -8.99 9.56 8.87
C HIS A 188 -9.09 10.79 9.79
N ARG A 189 -8.16 10.92 10.75
CA ARG A 189 -8.08 12.10 11.63
C ARG A 189 -7.72 13.39 10.88
N LYS A 190 -6.84 13.33 9.87
CA LYS A 190 -6.51 14.49 9.03
C LYS A 190 -7.72 14.94 8.20
N ILE A 191 -8.40 14.02 7.52
CA ILE A 191 -9.60 14.31 6.72
C ILE A 191 -10.72 14.86 7.62
N ALA A 192 -10.90 14.31 8.83
CA ALA A 192 -11.86 14.84 9.80
C ALA A 192 -11.55 16.29 10.20
N ARG A 193 -10.28 16.60 10.49
CA ARG A 193 -9.84 17.98 10.76
C ARG A 193 -10.05 18.88 9.55
N GLN A 194 -9.70 18.45 8.34
CA GLN A 194 -9.92 19.22 7.11
C GLN A 194 -11.39 19.58 6.94
N ARG A 195 -12.31 18.64 7.18
CA ARG A 195 -13.76 18.91 7.15
C ARG A 195 -14.19 20.00 8.14
N ASP A 196 -13.57 20.08 9.31
CA ASP A 196 -13.83 21.15 10.27
C ASP A 196 -13.26 22.50 9.77
N TYR A 197 -12.09 22.49 9.10
CA TYR A 197 -11.51 23.68 8.45
C TYR A 197 -12.42 24.27 7.34
N LEU A 198 -13.22 23.44 6.64
CA LEU A 198 -14.19 23.90 5.65
C LEU A 198 -15.35 24.74 6.22
N LEU A 199 -15.56 24.70 7.55
CA LEU A 199 -16.60 25.49 8.22
C LEU A 199 -16.15 26.94 8.48
N MET A 200 -14.87 27.24 8.28
CA MET A 200 -14.34 28.59 8.48
C MET A 200 -14.75 29.53 7.36
N ASP A 201 -15.17 30.73 7.73
CA ASP A 201 -15.40 31.81 6.77
C ASP A 201 -14.06 32.45 6.37
N VAL A 202 -13.34 31.80 5.45
CA VAL A 202 -12.01 32.26 4.97
C VAL A 202 -12.11 33.60 4.24
N LEU A 203 -13.22 33.83 3.53
CA LEU A 203 -13.51 35.05 2.77
C LEU A 203 -14.77 35.75 3.28
N PRO A 204 -14.72 36.37 4.48
CA PRO A 204 -15.90 36.97 5.08
C PRO A 204 -16.43 38.12 4.22
N THR A 205 -17.75 38.13 4.04
CA THR A 205 -18.48 39.20 3.34
C THR A 205 -18.47 40.53 4.12
N ASP A 206 -18.13 40.49 5.40
CA ASP A 206 -18.12 41.65 6.30
C ASP A 206 -16.94 42.60 6.00
N ILE A 207 -15.85 42.09 5.41
CA ILE A 207 -14.70 42.93 4.98
C ILE A 207 -15.04 43.66 3.67
N SER A 208 -15.55 42.93 2.68
CA SER A 208 -15.98 43.48 1.39
C SER A 208 -16.77 42.43 0.60
N GLN A 209 -17.86 42.81 -0.06
CA GLN A 209 -18.55 41.90 -0.98
C GLN A 209 -17.72 41.59 -2.23
N GLU A 210 -16.92 42.56 -2.71
CA GLU A 210 -16.03 42.39 -3.85
C GLU A 210 -14.55 42.36 -3.42
N ILE A 211 -13.76 41.51 -4.06
CA ILE A 211 -12.33 41.35 -3.85
C ILE A 211 -11.61 42.19 -4.91
N THR A 212 -11.29 43.43 -4.55
CA THR A 212 -10.46 44.34 -5.34
C THR A 212 -9.01 44.24 -4.93
N VAL A 213 -8.08 44.58 -5.82
CA VAL A 213 -6.62 44.51 -5.61
C VAL A 213 -6.18 45.21 -4.30
N GLU A 214 -6.79 46.35 -3.98
CA GLU A 214 -6.50 47.14 -2.77
C GLU A 214 -6.89 46.41 -1.48
N LYS A 215 -8.00 45.66 -1.50
CA LYS A 215 -8.53 44.97 -0.32
C LYS A 215 -7.99 43.55 -0.14
N VAL A 216 -7.26 43.01 -1.13
CA VAL A 216 -6.64 41.67 -1.03
C VAL A 216 -5.76 41.55 0.22
N GLY A 217 -5.04 42.61 0.60
CA GLY A 217 -4.21 42.61 1.81
C GLY A 217 -5.00 42.33 3.09
N ALA A 218 -6.18 42.93 3.24
CA ALA A 218 -7.05 42.72 4.40
C ALA A 218 -7.59 41.28 4.46
N PHE A 219 -7.88 40.67 3.31
CA PHE A 219 -8.27 39.25 3.26
C PHE A 219 -7.11 38.33 3.66
N LEU A 220 -5.89 38.60 3.20
CA LEU A 220 -4.71 37.82 3.59
C LEU A 220 -4.45 37.94 5.11
N GLU A 221 -4.55 39.14 5.66
CA GLU A 221 -4.38 39.36 7.11
C GLU A 221 -5.45 38.64 7.93
N ASN A 222 -6.71 38.65 7.48
CA ASN A 222 -7.78 37.85 8.08
C ASN A 222 -7.44 36.35 8.06
N ILE A 223 -6.95 35.83 6.93
CA ILE A 223 -6.54 34.42 6.82
C ILE A 223 -5.40 34.09 7.78
N HIS A 224 -4.44 34.99 7.96
CA HIS A 224 -3.34 34.82 8.92
C HIS A 224 -3.82 34.85 10.39
N SER A 225 -4.95 35.51 10.68
CA SER A 225 -5.55 35.55 12.00
C SER A 225 -6.38 34.31 12.36
N LEU A 226 -6.65 33.42 11.39
CA LEU A 226 -7.42 32.20 11.62
C LEU A 226 -6.65 31.20 12.48
N PRO A 227 -7.33 30.45 13.37
CA PRO A 227 -6.71 29.42 14.19
C PRO A 227 -6.34 28.19 13.35
N GLY A 228 -5.09 27.74 13.48
CA GLY A 228 -4.55 26.57 12.80
C GLY A 228 -3.09 26.81 12.39
N GLU A 229 -2.31 25.74 12.21
CA GLU A 229 -0.99 25.87 11.58
C GLU A 229 -1.17 26.12 10.08
N HIS A 230 -0.44 27.12 9.55
CA HIS A 230 -0.39 27.36 8.11
C HIS A 230 0.05 26.08 7.40
N GLY A 231 -0.67 25.69 6.34
CA GLY A 231 -0.37 24.46 5.61
C GLY A 231 -1.30 23.27 5.92
N GLU A 232 -2.03 23.27 7.04
CA GLU A 232 -2.86 22.11 7.44
C GLU A 232 -4.16 21.93 6.61
N SER A 233 -4.59 22.94 5.87
CA SER A 233 -5.85 22.93 5.13
C SER A 233 -5.69 23.28 3.64
N PHE A 234 -6.20 22.41 2.77
CA PHE A 234 -6.30 22.66 1.32
C PHE A 234 -7.02 23.98 1.00
N LEU A 235 -8.14 24.26 1.69
CA LEU A 235 -8.92 25.48 1.48
C LEU A 235 -8.10 26.76 1.70
N VAL A 236 -7.48 26.88 2.87
CA VAL A 236 -6.68 28.04 3.26
C VAL A 236 -5.48 28.22 2.32
N ASN A 237 -4.76 27.14 2.01
CA ASN A 237 -3.61 27.19 1.10
C ASN A 237 -4.03 27.65 -0.30
N ARG A 238 -5.10 27.08 -0.86
CA ARG A 238 -5.57 27.39 -2.22
C ARG A 238 -6.11 28.82 -2.32
N VAL A 239 -6.89 29.28 -1.34
CA VAL A 239 -7.38 30.67 -1.29
C VAL A 239 -6.23 31.65 -1.12
N THR A 240 -5.26 31.37 -0.24
CA THR A 240 -4.08 32.24 -0.02
C THR A 240 -3.27 32.38 -1.31
N ARG A 241 -2.98 31.26 -1.99
CA ARG A 241 -2.25 31.26 -3.27
C ARG A 241 -3.02 32.02 -4.36
N GLY A 242 -4.33 31.80 -4.47
CA GLY A 242 -5.18 32.51 -5.42
C GLY A 242 -5.17 34.03 -5.19
N LEU A 243 -5.33 34.47 -3.94
CA LEU A 243 -5.28 35.90 -3.56
C LEU A 243 -3.90 36.52 -3.82
N GLN A 244 -2.82 35.82 -3.48
CA GLN A 244 -1.46 36.29 -3.75
C GLN A 244 -1.20 36.41 -5.26
N HIS A 245 -1.65 35.42 -6.05
CA HIS A 245 -1.52 35.45 -7.50
C HIS A 245 -2.33 36.62 -8.10
N PHE A 246 -3.55 36.81 -7.63
CA PHE A 246 -4.39 37.94 -8.05
C PHE A 246 -3.79 39.29 -7.70
N ARG A 247 -3.18 39.43 -6.51
CA ARG A 247 -2.49 40.67 -6.09
C ARG A 247 -1.39 41.09 -7.07
N VAL A 248 -0.66 40.12 -7.63
CA VAL A 248 0.46 40.38 -8.55
C VAL A 248 -0.01 40.52 -10.00
N ARG A 249 -0.90 39.64 -10.48
CA ARG A 249 -1.34 39.62 -11.88
C ARG A 249 -2.48 40.59 -12.19
N GLN A 250 -3.26 40.99 -11.19
CA GLN A 250 -4.44 41.85 -11.32
C GLN A 250 -5.45 41.36 -12.38
N SER A 251 -5.51 40.04 -12.59
CA SER A 251 -6.34 39.40 -13.61
C SER A 251 -7.08 38.18 -13.03
N ALA A 252 -8.41 38.22 -13.01
CA ALA A 252 -9.30 37.15 -12.56
C ALA A 252 -9.22 35.94 -13.48
N ALA A 253 -9.14 36.16 -14.80
CA ALA A 253 -9.01 35.09 -15.79
C ALA A 253 -7.71 34.29 -15.60
N ASP A 254 -6.59 34.97 -15.35
CA ASP A 254 -5.31 34.31 -15.08
C ASP A 254 -5.32 33.61 -13.73
N THR A 255 -5.99 34.19 -12.73
CA THR A 255 -6.14 33.56 -11.41
C THR A 255 -6.99 32.29 -11.49
N ALA A 256 -8.09 32.30 -12.24
CA ALA A 256 -8.92 31.11 -12.47
C ALA A 256 -8.11 29.98 -13.14
N THR A 257 -7.32 30.31 -14.17
CA THR A 257 -6.44 29.34 -14.85
C THR A 257 -5.41 28.74 -13.90
N MET A 258 -4.77 29.59 -13.09
CA MET A 258 -3.81 29.14 -12.06
C MET A 258 -4.48 28.24 -11.02
N MET A 259 -5.69 28.59 -10.57
CA MET A 259 -6.43 27.82 -9.59
C MET A 259 -6.87 26.45 -10.10
N SER A 260 -7.26 26.34 -11.38
CA SER A 260 -7.53 25.05 -12.02
C SER A 260 -6.28 24.16 -11.98
N SER A 261 -5.11 24.71 -12.33
CA SER A 261 -3.85 23.96 -12.26
C SER A 261 -3.50 23.55 -10.82
N GLN A 262 -3.79 24.38 -9.81
CA GLN A 262 -3.62 23.98 -8.41
C GLN A 262 -4.57 22.88 -7.98
N SER A 263 -5.80 22.86 -8.50
CA SER A 263 -6.75 21.77 -8.25
C SER A 263 -6.18 20.43 -8.72
N ASP A 264 -5.66 20.39 -9.95
CA ASP A 264 -5.04 19.19 -10.51
C ASP A 264 -3.80 18.74 -9.70
N ILE A 265 -3.00 19.69 -9.22
CA ILE A 265 -1.83 19.39 -8.37
C ILE A 265 -2.27 18.75 -7.05
N ASP A 266 -3.25 19.33 -6.37
CA ASP A 266 -3.72 18.80 -5.09
C ASP A 266 -4.42 17.44 -5.26
N ALA A 267 -5.14 17.20 -6.36
CA ALA A 267 -5.71 15.90 -6.69
C ALA A 267 -4.63 14.83 -6.91
N ASN A 268 -3.56 15.18 -7.62
CA ASN A 268 -2.41 14.30 -7.81
C ASN A 268 -1.67 14.03 -6.49
N ASN A 269 -1.53 15.03 -5.62
CA ASN A 269 -0.95 14.88 -4.29
C ASN A 269 -1.76 13.91 -3.41
N VAL A 270 -3.09 14.05 -3.40
CA VAL A 270 -3.97 13.10 -2.71
C VAL A 270 -3.76 11.69 -3.25
N SER A 271 -3.80 11.48 -4.58
CA SER A 271 -3.55 10.16 -5.18
C SER A 271 -2.18 9.58 -4.80
N SER A 272 -1.13 10.40 -4.86
CA SER A 272 0.24 10.03 -4.52
C SER A 272 0.37 9.59 -3.06
N SER A 273 -0.31 10.28 -2.14
CA SER A 273 -0.26 10.00 -0.70
C SER A 273 -0.78 8.60 -0.30
N TYR A 274 -1.59 7.95 -1.15
CA TYR A 274 -2.07 6.58 -0.95
C TYR A 274 -1.14 5.51 -1.53
N THR A 275 -0.10 5.89 -2.28
CA THR A 275 0.86 4.95 -2.89
C THR A 275 1.50 4.03 -1.85
N PRO A 276 2.01 4.51 -0.69
CA PRO A 276 2.59 3.63 0.32
C PRO A 276 1.58 2.59 0.84
N LEU A 277 0.32 2.99 1.05
CA LEU A 277 -0.74 2.06 1.45
C LEU A 277 -1.02 0.99 0.39
N ARG A 278 -1.02 1.35 -0.90
CA ARG A 278 -1.19 0.38 -2.00
C ARG A 278 -0.07 -0.65 -2.01
N VAL A 279 1.18 -0.22 -1.78
CA VAL A 279 2.34 -1.12 -1.68
C VAL A 279 2.21 -2.06 -0.49
N LEU A 280 1.79 -1.57 0.68
CA LEU A 280 1.57 -2.41 1.87
C LEU A 280 0.45 -3.45 1.65
N ILE A 281 -0.68 -3.03 1.07
CA ILE A 281 -1.79 -3.93 0.74
C ILE A 281 -1.36 -5.00 -0.26
N TRP A 282 -0.49 -4.67 -1.22
CA TRP A 282 0.06 -5.64 -2.16
C TRP A 282 1.07 -6.59 -1.49
N ALA A 283 1.85 -6.11 -0.51
CA ALA A 283 2.86 -6.91 0.18
C ALA A 283 2.27 -7.98 1.13
N ILE A 284 1.07 -7.76 1.70
CA ILE A 284 0.48 -8.72 2.63
C ILE A 284 0.16 -10.07 1.95
N PRO A 285 -0.56 -10.14 0.81
CA PRO A 285 -0.80 -11.40 0.11
C PRO A 285 0.47 -12.09 -0.39
N THR A 286 1.50 -11.32 -0.81
CA THR A 286 2.76 -11.91 -1.26
C THR A 286 3.52 -12.56 -0.10
N MET A 287 3.49 -11.96 1.10
CA MET A 287 4.00 -12.60 2.32
C MET A 287 3.24 -13.88 2.67
N GLY A 288 1.91 -13.89 2.52
CA GLY A 288 1.10 -15.11 2.67
C GLY A 288 1.54 -16.20 1.70
N PHE A 289 1.66 -15.87 0.41
CA PHE A 289 2.12 -16.81 -0.61
C PHE A 289 3.52 -17.39 -0.30
N ILE A 290 4.45 -16.54 0.17
CA ILE A 290 5.77 -16.99 0.64
C ILE A 290 5.62 -17.99 1.80
N GLY A 291 4.69 -17.75 2.73
CA GLY A 291 4.30 -18.69 3.79
C GLY A 291 3.86 -20.05 3.26
N THR A 292 2.99 -20.08 2.25
CA THR A 292 2.59 -21.36 1.63
C THR A 292 3.75 -22.09 0.96
N VAL A 293 4.58 -21.37 0.19
CA VAL A 293 5.71 -21.99 -0.51
C VAL A 293 6.68 -22.61 0.49
N LEU A 294 7.03 -21.88 1.55
CA LEU A 294 7.92 -22.37 2.60
C LEU A 294 7.30 -23.55 3.38
N GLY A 295 6.01 -23.48 3.71
CA GLY A 295 5.33 -24.57 4.41
C GLY A 295 5.25 -25.86 3.59
N ILE A 296 4.99 -25.75 2.28
CA ILE A 296 5.03 -26.90 1.36
C ILE A 296 6.46 -27.45 1.24
N SER A 297 7.47 -26.59 1.08
CA SER A 297 8.87 -27.03 0.97
C SER A 297 9.35 -27.78 2.22
N LEU A 298 8.98 -27.29 3.41
CA LEU A 298 9.32 -27.97 4.67
C LEU A 298 8.61 -29.32 4.80
N ALA A 299 7.32 -29.38 4.49
CA ALA A 299 6.54 -30.62 4.54
C ALA A 299 7.08 -31.69 3.58
N VAL A 300 7.52 -31.31 2.38
CA VAL A 300 8.16 -32.23 1.42
C VAL A 300 9.52 -32.71 1.91
N SER A 301 10.32 -31.82 2.53
CA SER A 301 11.64 -32.18 3.06
C SER A 301 11.56 -33.20 4.21
N GLU A 302 10.53 -33.08 5.06
CA GLU A 302 10.27 -34.00 6.17
C GLU A 302 9.91 -35.40 5.66
N LEU A 303 9.03 -35.49 4.66
CA LEU A 303 8.68 -36.76 4.02
C LEU A 303 9.88 -37.41 3.33
N ALA A 304 10.69 -36.63 2.60
CA ALA A 304 11.89 -37.12 1.93
C ALA A 304 12.93 -37.70 2.92
N GLY A 305 13.07 -37.09 4.10
CA GLY A 305 13.93 -37.61 5.17
C GLY A 305 13.44 -38.95 5.75
N SER A 306 12.12 -39.16 5.81
CA SER A 306 11.51 -40.38 6.35
C SER A 306 11.64 -41.60 5.43
N LEU A 307 11.63 -41.37 4.10
CA LEU A 307 11.72 -42.42 3.09
C LEU A 307 13.08 -43.12 3.05
N GLY A 308 14.12 -42.54 3.65
CA GLY A 308 15.44 -43.16 3.76
C GLY A 308 15.59 -44.20 4.88
N GLY A 309 14.59 -44.35 5.76
CA GLY A 309 14.73 -45.09 7.02
C GLY A 309 14.08 -46.48 7.11
N GLY A 310 13.31 -46.93 6.11
CA GLY A 310 12.71 -48.28 6.07
C GLY A 310 11.59 -48.59 7.09
N ASP A 311 11.38 -47.76 8.11
CA ASP A 311 10.35 -47.94 9.13
C ASP A 311 8.97 -47.44 8.64
N LEU A 312 8.01 -48.36 8.48
CA LEU A 312 6.64 -48.05 8.06
C LEU A 312 5.89 -47.15 9.06
N GLU A 313 6.20 -47.25 10.35
CA GLU A 313 5.64 -46.38 11.40
C GLU A 313 6.12 -44.93 11.25
N LYS A 314 7.41 -44.72 10.94
CA LYS A 314 7.97 -43.37 10.67
C LYS A 314 7.37 -42.75 9.41
N LEU A 315 7.04 -43.55 8.41
CA LEU A 315 6.37 -43.07 7.20
C LEU A 315 4.96 -42.55 7.52
N THR A 316 4.20 -43.26 8.36
CA THR A 316 2.85 -42.84 8.77
C THR A 316 2.90 -41.54 9.58
N GLU A 317 3.86 -41.42 10.51
CA GLU A 317 4.09 -40.20 11.29
C GLU A 317 4.49 -39.02 10.39
N SER A 318 5.36 -39.27 9.41
CA SER A 318 5.82 -38.24 8.46
C SER A 318 4.72 -37.78 7.50
N LEU A 319 3.81 -38.68 7.10
CA LEU A 319 2.62 -38.30 6.33
C LEU A 319 1.67 -37.44 7.17
N GLN A 320 1.47 -37.78 8.44
CA GLN A 320 0.65 -36.98 9.35
C GLN A 320 1.28 -35.60 9.62
N GLY A 321 2.61 -35.53 9.79
CA GLY A 321 3.38 -34.30 9.87
C GLY A 321 3.25 -33.44 8.61
N MET A 322 3.38 -34.05 7.43
CA MET A 322 3.21 -33.37 6.14
C MET A 322 1.83 -32.73 5.98
N PHE A 323 0.74 -33.45 6.30
CA PHE A 323 -0.61 -32.88 6.24
C PHE A 323 -0.82 -31.76 7.26
N GLY A 324 -0.21 -31.86 8.44
CA GLY A 324 -0.20 -30.79 9.44
C GLY A 324 0.53 -29.54 8.95
N GLY A 325 1.74 -29.70 8.42
CA GLY A 325 2.55 -28.61 7.85
C GLY A 325 1.84 -27.92 6.69
N LEU A 326 1.27 -28.69 5.76
CA LEU A 326 0.48 -28.18 4.64
C LEU A 326 -0.75 -27.39 5.11
N GLY A 327 -1.47 -27.90 6.12
CA GLY A 327 -2.61 -27.21 6.72
C GLY A 327 -2.21 -25.85 7.34
N THR A 328 -1.10 -25.80 8.07
CA THR A 328 -0.59 -24.52 8.60
C THR A 328 -0.18 -23.56 7.49
N ALA A 329 0.45 -24.05 6.43
CA ALA A 329 0.86 -23.27 5.28
C ALA A 329 -0.35 -22.58 4.62
N PHE A 330 -1.42 -23.32 4.31
CA PHE A 330 -2.64 -22.74 3.74
C PHE A 330 -3.30 -21.72 4.66
N ASN A 331 -3.31 -21.97 5.96
CA ASN A 331 -3.86 -21.03 6.94
C ASN A 331 -3.11 -19.68 6.94
N THR A 332 -1.78 -19.68 6.79
CA THR A 332 -1.01 -18.42 6.71
C THR A 332 -1.43 -17.54 5.52
N THR A 333 -1.67 -18.14 4.35
CA THR A 333 -2.17 -17.40 3.18
C THR A 333 -3.59 -16.93 3.35
N LEU A 334 -4.47 -17.76 3.92
CA LEU A 334 -5.86 -17.37 4.18
C LEU A 334 -5.90 -16.12 5.07
N VAL A 335 -5.11 -16.07 6.14
CA VAL A 335 -5.06 -14.91 7.02
C VAL A 335 -4.54 -13.67 6.30
N ALA A 336 -3.46 -13.79 5.54
CA ALA A 336 -2.90 -12.68 4.79
C ALA A 336 -3.93 -12.07 3.82
N LEU A 337 -4.68 -12.91 3.10
CA LEU A 337 -5.73 -12.45 2.19
C LEU A 337 -6.88 -11.75 2.94
N VAL A 338 -7.31 -12.30 4.07
CA VAL A 338 -8.36 -11.69 4.91
C VAL A 338 -7.90 -10.33 5.45
N MET A 339 -6.68 -10.25 5.99
CA MET A 339 -6.08 -9.00 6.46
C MET A 339 -6.00 -7.93 5.35
N SER A 340 -5.52 -8.33 4.17
CA SER A 340 -5.46 -7.45 3.00
C SER A 340 -6.84 -6.93 2.60
N MET A 341 -7.87 -7.77 2.66
CA MET A 341 -9.23 -7.38 2.33
C MET A 341 -9.79 -6.35 3.33
N ILE A 342 -9.54 -6.57 4.63
CA ILE A 342 -9.99 -5.68 5.72
C ILE A 342 -9.42 -4.26 5.55
N ILE A 343 -8.20 -4.10 5.04
CA ILE A 343 -7.57 -2.78 4.84
C ILE A 343 -8.07 -2.10 3.56
N LYS A 344 -8.28 -2.89 2.49
CA LYS A 344 -8.59 -2.32 1.16
C LYS A 344 -9.91 -1.56 1.12
N PHE A 345 -10.93 -2.05 1.82
CA PHE A 345 -12.23 -1.39 1.88
C PHE A 345 -12.18 0.01 2.54
N PRO A 346 -11.69 0.17 3.79
CA PRO A 346 -11.58 1.49 4.41
C PRO A 346 -10.59 2.39 3.68
N MET A 347 -9.51 1.85 3.10
CA MET A 347 -8.58 2.63 2.28
C MET A 347 -9.29 3.29 1.10
N SER A 348 -10.11 2.52 0.36
CA SER A 348 -10.91 3.08 -0.72
C SER A 348 -11.89 4.13 -0.21
N SER A 349 -12.67 3.83 0.84
CA SER A 349 -13.61 4.79 1.42
C SER A 349 -12.95 6.11 1.85
N LEU A 350 -11.76 6.04 2.46
CA LEU A 350 -10.98 7.22 2.83
C LEU A 350 -10.55 8.03 1.61
N GLN A 351 -10.03 7.38 0.57
CA GLN A 351 -9.61 8.05 -0.67
C GLN A 351 -10.77 8.83 -1.29
N TRP A 352 -11.93 8.19 -1.44
CA TRP A 352 -13.14 8.84 -1.93
C TRP A 352 -13.58 10.01 -1.04
N SER A 353 -13.42 9.88 0.28
CA SER A 353 -13.79 10.95 1.22
C SER A 353 -12.86 12.16 1.15
N GLU A 354 -11.58 11.96 0.84
CA GLU A 354 -10.57 13.00 0.67
C GLU A 354 -10.72 13.71 -0.68
N GLU A 355 -10.97 12.97 -1.76
CA GLU A 355 -11.36 13.52 -3.06
C GLU A 355 -12.63 14.37 -2.96
N GLY A 356 -13.63 13.93 -2.18
CA GLY A 356 -14.83 14.71 -1.90
C GLY A 356 -14.54 16.04 -1.18
N VAL A 357 -13.55 16.07 -0.30
CA VAL A 357 -13.11 17.32 0.37
C VAL A 357 -12.46 18.27 -0.63
N LEU A 358 -11.62 17.78 -1.55
CA LEU A 358 -11.04 18.62 -2.61
C LEU A 358 -12.11 19.23 -3.51
N ASN A 359 -13.12 18.45 -3.90
CA ASN A 359 -14.24 18.96 -4.71
C ASN A 359 -14.99 20.09 -3.98
N TRP A 360 -15.15 19.99 -2.65
CA TRP A 360 -15.76 21.07 -1.86
C TRP A 360 -14.89 22.33 -1.82
N VAL A 361 -13.57 22.17 -1.77
CA VAL A 361 -12.62 23.29 -1.85
C VAL A 361 -12.71 23.97 -3.22
N ASP A 362 -12.75 23.21 -4.32
CA ASP A 362 -12.91 23.76 -5.66
C ASP A 362 -14.20 24.55 -5.82
N GLU A 363 -15.32 23.99 -5.37
CA GLU A 363 -16.60 24.67 -5.41
C GLU A 363 -16.58 25.96 -4.56
N TYR A 364 -16.00 25.91 -3.35
CA TYR A 364 -15.85 27.11 -2.52
C TYR A 364 -15.04 28.19 -3.24
N CYS A 365 -13.92 27.82 -3.86
CA CYS A 365 -13.08 28.73 -4.61
C CYS A 365 -13.81 29.34 -5.82
N ASN A 366 -14.56 28.55 -6.57
CA ASN A 366 -15.33 29.05 -7.72
C ASN A 366 -16.43 30.03 -7.29
N GLU A 367 -17.22 29.66 -6.28
CA GLU A 367 -18.38 30.47 -5.86
C GLU A 367 -18.02 31.68 -5.00
N ASN A 368 -17.01 31.56 -4.12
CA ASN A 368 -16.71 32.57 -3.10
C ASN A 368 -15.43 33.36 -3.38
N LEU A 369 -14.48 32.83 -4.14
CA LEU A 369 -13.29 33.55 -4.54
C LEU A 369 -13.47 34.10 -5.96
N LEU A 370 -13.48 33.23 -6.98
CA LEU A 370 -13.47 33.64 -8.39
C LEU A 370 -14.66 34.54 -8.77
N ARG A 371 -15.87 34.23 -8.31
CA ARG A 371 -17.07 35.06 -8.56
C ARG A 371 -16.98 36.47 -7.97
N ARG A 372 -16.13 36.69 -6.96
CA ARG A 372 -15.97 37.97 -6.25
C ARG A 372 -14.71 38.75 -6.66
N LEU A 373 -13.84 38.19 -7.50
CA LEU A 373 -12.66 38.90 -8.01
C LEU A 373 -13.08 40.01 -9.00
N LYS A 374 -12.57 41.23 -8.78
CA LYS A 374 -12.77 42.37 -9.67
C LYS A 374 -11.44 42.99 -10.08
N ASP A 375 -11.10 42.89 -11.35
CA ASP A 375 -9.82 43.32 -11.94
C ASP A 375 -9.72 44.84 -12.15
N GLY A 376 -10.74 45.61 -11.75
CA GLY A 376 -10.78 47.06 -11.95
C GLY A 376 -10.99 47.50 -13.42
N ARG A 377 -11.07 46.57 -14.38
CA ARG A 377 -11.36 46.83 -15.80
C ARG A 377 -12.80 47.30 -16.07
N GLU A 378 -13.66 47.29 -15.04
CA GLU A 378 -15.08 47.65 -15.10
C GLU A 378 -15.36 49.05 -14.50
N LYS A 379 -14.36 49.93 -14.44
CA LYS A 379 -14.57 51.37 -14.18
C LYS A 379 -14.83 52.10 -15.49
N VAL A 380 -16.04 51.95 -16.03
CA VAL A 380 -16.63 52.96 -16.93
C VAL A 380 -17.79 53.56 -16.15
N ASP A 381 -17.60 54.79 -15.66
CA ASP A 381 -18.60 55.55 -14.91
C ASP A 381 -19.81 55.85 -15.81
N ASP A 382 -20.77 54.94 -15.84
CA ASP A 382 -22.00 55.05 -16.61
C ASP A 382 -23.04 55.86 -15.81
N LYS A 383 -22.91 57.20 -15.85
CA LYS A 383 -24.05 58.10 -15.68
C LYS A 383 -24.10 59.03 -16.89
N PRO A 384 -25.01 58.81 -17.86
CA PRO A 384 -25.18 59.76 -18.95
C PRO A 384 -25.82 61.03 -18.42
N THR A 385 -25.01 62.04 -18.13
CA THR A 385 -25.46 63.42 -18.02
C THR A 385 -25.82 63.92 -19.41
N SER A 386 -27.10 64.18 -19.64
CA SER A 386 -27.70 64.86 -20.81
C SER A 386 -28.14 63.98 -22.00
N PRO A 387 -29.42 64.07 -22.42
CA PRO A 387 -29.94 63.45 -23.64
C PRO A 387 -29.30 63.94 -24.95
N TYR A 388 -28.57 65.04 -24.91
CA TYR A 388 -27.83 65.57 -26.06
C TYR A 388 -26.53 64.80 -26.31
N ASP A 389 -25.90 64.23 -25.28
CA ASP A 389 -24.62 63.54 -25.40
C ASP A 389 -24.77 62.15 -26.04
N THR A 390 -25.85 61.43 -25.76
CA THR A 390 -26.07 60.08 -26.32
C THR A 390 -26.20 60.08 -27.84
N LYS A 391 -26.69 61.17 -28.45
CA LYS A 391 -26.82 61.29 -29.91
C LYS A 391 -25.52 61.68 -30.59
N ILE A 392 -24.71 62.53 -29.95
CA ILE A 392 -23.38 62.91 -30.44
C ILE A 392 -22.42 61.74 -30.26
N PHE A 393 -22.47 61.04 -29.12
CA PHE A 393 -21.72 59.82 -28.88
C PHE A 393 -22.15 58.70 -29.81
N ARG A 394 -23.46 58.50 -30.07
CA ARG A 394 -23.90 57.53 -31.10
C ARG A 394 -23.37 57.88 -32.48
N ARG A 395 -23.44 59.14 -32.92
CA ARG A 395 -22.90 59.53 -34.23
C ARG A 395 -21.39 59.40 -34.31
N ALA A 396 -20.66 59.80 -33.27
CA ALA A 396 -19.21 59.64 -33.20
C ALA A 396 -18.79 58.17 -33.13
N VAL A 397 -19.56 57.33 -32.43
CA VAL A 397 -19.36 55.87 -32.38
C VAL A 397 -19.73 55.22 -33.71
N GLU A 398 -20.78 55.67 -34.40
CA GLU A 398 -21.20 55.13 -35.70
C GLU A 398 -20.20 55.53 -36.82
N GLU A 399 -19.64 56.74 -36.74
CA GLU A 399 -18.55 57.23 -37.60
C GLU A 399 -17.20 56.55 -37.29
N ALA A 400 -16.91 56.30 -36.01
CA ALA A 400 -15.74 55.53 -35.57
C ALA A 400 -15.87 54.03 -35.84
N MET A 401 -17.09 53.46 -35.78
CA MET A 401 -17.37 52.07 -36.13
C MET A 401 -17.28 51.85 -37.63
N ALA A 402 -17.68 52.82 -38.45
CA ALA A 402 -17.51 52.74 -39.90
C ALA A 402 -16.02 52.71 -40.30
N THR A 403 -15.17 53.48 -39.61
CA THR A 403 -13.71 53.45 -39.82
C THR A 403 -13.07 52.18 -39.24
N GLN A 404 -13.51 51.73 -38.06
CA GLN A 404 -13.10 50.46 -37.46
C GLN A 404 -13.55 49.24 -38.28
N GLN A 405 -14.70 49.28 -38.96
CA GLN A 405 -15.18 48.21 -39.83
C GLN A 405 -14.27 48.04 -41.06
N ALA A 406 -13.78 49.14 -41.64
CA ALA A 406 -12.82 49.08 -42.74
C ALA A 406 -11.45 48.53 -42.29
N GLU A 407 -10.99 48.90 -41.09
CA GLU A 407 -9.80 48.28 -40.49
C GLU A 407 -10.03 46.81 -40.14
N LEU A 408 -11.18 46.44 -39.58
CA LEU A 408 -11.55 45.07 -39.25
C LEU A 408 -11.63 44.20 -40.49
N GLU A 409 -12.19 44.68 -41.61
CA GLU A 409 -12.15 43.95 -42.89
C GLU A 409 -10.71 43.77 -43.40
N GLY A 410 -9.85 44.77 -43.19
CA GLY A 410 -8.41 44.67 -43.47
C GLY A 410 -7.69 43.66 -42.57
N TRP A 411 -8.06 43.62 -41.28
CA TRP A 411 -7.55 42.66 -40.30
C TRP A 411 -8.07 41.25 -40.56
N VAL A 412 -9.33 41.09 -40.98
CA VAL A 412 -9.94 39.82 -41.38
C VAL A 412 -9.23 39.27 -42.61
N LYS A 413 -8.97 40.08 -43.63
CA LYS A 413 -8.16 39.67 -44.79
C LYS A 413 -6.74 39.27 -44.42
N LYS A 414 -6.09 40.00 -43.49
CA LYS A 414 -4.77 39.62 -42.98
C LYS A 414 -4.82 38.32 -42.18
N LEU A 415 -5.84 38.14 -41.34
CA LEU A 415 -6.08 36.91 -40.57
C LEU A 415 -6.39 35.71 -41.46
N GLU A 416 -7.05 35.92 -42.59
CA GLU A 416 -7.34 34.85 -43.56
C GLU A 416 -6.07 34.47 -44.33
N LEU A 417 -5.23 35.44 -44.72
CA LEU A 417 -3.89 35.20 -45.29
C LEU A 417 -2.95 34.49 -44.31
N VAL A 418 -2.93 34.94 -43.06
CA VAL A 418 -2.17 34.30 -41.97
C VAL A 418 -2.75 32.92 -41.66
N GLY A 419 -4.07 32.79 -41.67
CA GLY A 419 -4.79 31.53 -41.48
C GLY A 419 -4.46 30.52 -42.56
N GLN A 420 -4.44 30.91 -43.83
CA GLN A 420 -4.01 30.04 -44.93
C GLN A 420 -2.53 29.68 -44.81
N THR A 421 -1.66 30.64 -44.49
CA THR A 421 -0.21 30.41 -44.34
C THR A 421 0.09 29.47 -43.17
N ILE A 422 -0.54 29.68 -42.01
CA ILE A 422 -0.40 28.84 -40.82
C ILE A 422 -1.03 27.48 -41.06
N THR A 423 -2.20 27.39 -41.68
CA THR A 423 -2.85 26.09 -41.97
C THR A 423 -2.00 25.27 -42.92
N GLN A 424 -1.39 25.91 -43.92
CA GLN A 424 -0.52 25.23 -44.87
C GLN A 424 0.82 24.81 -44.22
N GLN A 425 1.49 25.70 -43.49
CA GLN A 425 2.71 25.36 -42.75
C GLN A 425 2.48 24.32 -41.64
N THR A 426 1.32 24.36 -40.97
CA THR A 426 0.97 23.41 -39.90
C THR A 426 0.56 22.07 -40.47
N SER A 427 -0.17 22.04 -41.60
CA SER A 427 -0.49 20.80 -42.32
C SER A 427 0.78 20.12 -42.85
N ASP A 428 1.68 20.89 -43.47
CA ASP A 428 2.94 20.36 -43.99
C ASP A 428 3.86 19.91 -42.84
N GLY A 429 3.95 20.69 -41.77
CA GLY A 429 4.67 20.32 -40.55
C GLY A 429 4.09 19.08 -39.86
N TRP A 430 2.76 18.95 -39.80
CA TRP A 430 2.09 17.77 -39.25
C TRP A 430 2.33 16.53 -40.11
N ASN A 431 2.29 16.64 -41.43
CA ASN A 431 2.58 15.52 -42.33
C ASN A 431 4.05 15.07 -42.22
N GLU A 432 4.98 16.01 -42.12
CA GLU A 432 6.42 15.75 -41.92
C GLU A 432 6.69 15.09 -40.56
N ILE A 433 6.06 15.59 -39.50
CA ILE A 433 6.16 15.04 -38.13
C ILE A 433 5.52 13.65 -38.08
N ASN A 434 4.35 13.46 -38.68
CA ASN A 434 3.65 12.17 -38.69
C ASN A 434 4.45 11.12 -39.47
N LYS A 435 5.06 11.52 -40.60
CA LYS A 435 5.98 10.67 -41.36
C LYS A 435 7.23 10.29 -40.54
N LYS A 436 7.82 11.25 -39.80
CA LYS A 436 8.96 10.99 -38.90
C LYS A 436 8.58 10.10 -37.71
N ILE A 437 7.39 10.28 -37.14
CA ILE A 437 6.89 9.47 -36.03
C ILE A 437 6.62 8.03 -36.48
N LEU A 438 6.06 7.82 -37.67
CA LEU A 438 5.84 6.48 -38.21
C LEU A 438 7.18 5.75 -38.49
N VAL A 439 8.15 6.43 -39.10
CA VAL A 439 9.48 5.85 -39.37
C VAL A 439 10.26 5.61 -38.08
N SER A 440 10.20 6.55 -37.12
CA SER A 440 10.84 6.41 -35.81
C SER A 440 10.19 5.30 -34.99
N GLN A 441 8.86 5.20 -34.95
CA GLN A 441 8.19 4.11 -34.25
C GLN A 441 8.57 2.76 -34.85
N GLN A 442 8.63 2.62 -36.17
CA GLN A 442 8.95 1.35 -36.81
C GLN A 442 10.40 0.91 -36.55
N ASP A 443 11.37 1.84 -36.57
CA ASP A 443 12.78 1.56 -36.25
C ASP A 443 12.98 1.23 -34.76
N THR A 444 12.28 1.95 -33.86
CA THR A 444 12.37 1.70 -32.41
C THR A 444 11.69 0.38 -32.03
N THR A 445 10.54 0.08 -32.63
CA THR A 445 9.80 -1.17 -32.40
C THR A 445 10.55 -2.37 -33.00
N GLY A 446 11.20 -2.21 -34.16
CA GLY A 446 12.05 -3.25 -34.76
C GLY A 446 13.23 -3.61 -33.86
N LYS A 447 13.97 -2.62 -33.35
CA LYS A 447 15.10 -2.84 -32.44
C LYS A 447 14.69 -3.52 -31.14
N ILE A 448 13.55 -3.11 -30.57
CA ILE A 448 13.01 -3.75 -29.36
C ILE A 448 12.61 -5.19 -29.66
N MET A 449 11.97 -5.45 -30.81
CA MET A 449 11.54 -6.80 -31.17
C MET A 449 12.74 -7.72 -31.44
N ASP A 450 13.78 -7.26 -32.12
CA ASP A 450 15.03 -8.02 -32.33
C ASP A 450 15.75 -8.30 -31.00
N GLN A 451 15.79 -7.32 -30.09
CA GLN A 451 16.43 -7.49 -28.78
C GLN A 451 15.64 -8.45 -27.86
N VAL A 452 14.31 -8.40 -27.94
CA VAL A 452 13.42 -9.35 -27.23
C VAL A 452 13.59 -10.75 -27.83
N GLN A 453 13.59 -10.88 -29.17
CA GLN A 453 13.70 -12.16 -29.85
C GLN A 453 15.06 -12.84 -29.58
N ALA A 454 16.16 -12.08 -29.62
CA ALA A 454 17.48 -12.59 -29.27
C ALA A 454 17.55 -13.07 -27.81
N ARG A 455 16.96 -12.32 -26.87
CA ARG A 455 16.89 -12.73 -25.45
C ARG A 455 16.00 -13.93 -25.22
N THR A 456 14.90 -14.08 -25.98
CA THR A 456 14.02 -15.26 -25.84
C THR A 456 14.68 -16.53 -26.35
N VAL A 457 15.45 -16.45 -27.45
CA VAL A 457 16.18 -17.61 -27.99
C VAL A 457 17.32 -18.03 -27.04
N ASP A 458 18.05 -17.07 -26.47
CA ASP A 458 19.06 -17.36 -25.45
C ASP A 458 18.46 -17.97 -24.18
N MET A 459 17.26 -17.54 -23.79
CA MET A 459 16.58 -18.10 -22.62
C MET A 459 16.10 -19.53 -22.87
N GLN A 460 15.52 -19.80 -24.06
CA GLN A 460 15.12 -21.15 -24.47
C GLN A 460 16.31 -22.10 -24.51
N LYS A 461 17.45 -21.67 -25.07
CA LYS A 461 18.66 -22.49 -25.12
C LYS A 461 19.16 -22.86 -23.72
N ARG A 462 19.15 -21.91 -22.78
CA ARG A 462 19.50 -22.20 -21.37
C ARG A 462 18.53 -23.17 -20.70
N GLN A 463 17.26 -23.10 -21.08
CA GLN A 463 16.23 -23.99 -20.53
C GLN A 463 16.39 -25.43 -21.04
N GLU A 464 16.71 -25.61 -22.32
CA GLU A 464 17.04 -26.91 -22.92
C GLU A 464 18.33 -27.50 -22.33
N GLU A 465 19.38 -26.69 -22.16
CA GLU A 465 20.64 -27.11 -21.51
C GLU A 465 20.39 -27.55 -20.05
N GLN A 466 19.54 -26.84 -19.30
CA GLN A 466 19.17 -27.23 -17.93
C GLN A 466 18.37 -28.55 -17.90
N GLN A 467 17.43 -28.74 -18.83
CA GLN A 467 16.68 -30.00 -18.94
C GLN A 467 17.60 -31.18 -19.30
N ALA A 468 18.54 -30.98 -20.21
CA ALA A 468 19.50 -32.01 -20.60
C ALA A 468 20.42 -32.41 -19.42
N LEU A 469 20.92 -31.43 -18.65
CA LEU A 469 21.72 -31.68 -17.44
C LEU A 469 20.93 -32.45 -16.37
N LEU A 470 19.67 -32.08 -16.15
CA LEU A 470 18.80 -32.78 -15.20
C LEU A 470 18.58 -34.23 -15.62
N GLN A 471 18.37 -34.47 -16.91
CA GLN A 471 18.12 -35.80 -17.45
C GLN A 471 19.39 -36.68 -17.43
N ASP A 472 20.57 -36.10 -17.64
CA ASP A 472 21.85 -36.77 -17.45
C ASP A 472 22.07 -37.18 -15.99
N GLN A 473 21.73 -36.29 -15.04
CA GLN A 473 21.82 -36.59 -13.62
C GLN A 473 20.88 -37.75 -13.20
N LEU A 474 19.68 -37.81 -13.78
CA LEU A 474 18.74 -38.92 -13.56
C LEU A 474 19.28 -40.25 -14.10
N ASN A 475 19.90 -40.23 -15.29
CA ASN A 475 20.50 -41.43 -15.88
C ASN A 475 21.69 -41.94 -15.04
N GLN A 476 22.55 -41.04 -14.53
CA GLN A 476 23.62 -41.41 -13.61
C GLN A 476 23.08 -42.00 -12.30
N MET A 477 22.01 -41.43 -11.75
CA MET A 477 21.34 -41.97 -10.55
C MET A 477 20.79 -43.39 -10.79
N GLN A 478 20.22 -43.65 -11.96
CA GLN A 478 19.73 -44.98 -12.33
C GLN A 478 20.89 -45.98 -12.49
N GLU A 479 22.00 -45.59 -13.12
CA GLU A 479 23.16 -46.47 -13.27
C GLU A 479 23.82 -46.80 -11.92
N VAL A 480 23.96 -45.82 -11.03
CA VAL A 480 24.44 -46.03 -9.66
C VAL A 480 23.49 -46.97 -8.90
N SER A 481 22.17 -46.82 -9.06
CA SER A 481 21.19 -47.70 -8.42
C SER A 481 21.30 -49.16 -8.91
N ALA A 482 21.56 -49.36 -10.21
CA ALA A 482 21.75 -50.68 -10.80
C ALA A 482 23.06 -51.34 -10.31
N GLN A 483 24.14 -50.56 -10.18
CA GLN A 483 25.38 -51.03 -9.58
C GLN A 483 25.19 -51.38 -8.09
N LEU A 484 24.38 -50.62 -7.36
CA LEU A 484 24.06 -50.89 -5.96
C LEU A 484 23.24 -52.18 -5.81
N GLN A 485 22.28 -52.43 -6.70
CA GLN A 485 21.53 -53.69 -6.72
C GLN A 485 22.40 -54.90 -7.07
N ASN A 486 23.33 -54.75 -8.02
CA ASN A 486 24.27 -55.82 -8.36
C ASN A 486 25.24 -56.13 -7.22
N THR A 487 25.74 -55.11 -6.50
CA THR A 487 26.62 -55.32 -5.34
C THR A 487 25.85 -55.94 -4.17
N LEU A 488 24.62 -55.49 -3.90
CA LEU A 488 23.74 -56.12 -2.91
C LEU A 488 23.38 -57.56 -3.27
N GLY A 489 23.14 -57.86 -4.55
CA GLY A 489 22.89 -59.21 -5.04
C GLY A 489 24.09 -60.14 -4.85
N GLN A 490 25.31 -59.65 -5.14
CA GLN A 490 26.55 -60.39 -4.88
C GLN A 490 26.80 -60.60 -3.38
N LEU A 491 26.48 -59.61 -2.54
CA LEU A 491 26.58 -59.74 -1.08
C LEU A 491 25.58 -60.76 -0.54
N ALA A 492 24.35 -60.77 -1.05
CA ALA A 492 23.31 -61.72 -0.68
C ALA A 492 23.68 -63.15 -1.08
N SER A 493 24.20 -63.37 -2.29
CA SER A 493 24.67 -64.69 -2.72
C SER A 493 25.89 -65.17 -1.91
N ALA A 494 26.84 -64.28 -1.60
CA ALA A 494 28.00 -64.61 -0.78
C ALA A 494 27.63 -64.91 0.68
N SER A 495 26.60 -64.24 1.20
CA SER A 495 26.04 -64.50 2.53
C SER A 495 25.36 -65.86 2.58
N VAL A 496 24.53 -66.21 1.58
CA VAL A 496 23.88 -67.53 1.49
C VAL A 496 24.91 -68.65 1.37
N ASP A 497 25.92 -68.51 0.50
CA ASP A 497 27.01 -69.50 0.36
C ASP A 497 27.81 -69.67 1.66
N SER A 498 28.06 -68.58 2.39
CA SER A 498 28.73 -68.64 3.69
C SER A 498 27.87 -69.37 4.73
N HIS A 499 26.56 -69.14 4.76
CA HIS A 499 25.64 -69.83 5.67
C HIS A 499 25.53 -71.33 5.38
N VAL A 500 25.47 -71.72 4.10
CA VAL A 500 25.44 -73.14 3.70
C VAL A 500 26.75 -73.85 4.10
N LYS A 501 27.90 -73.22 3.84
CA LYS A 501 29.21 -73.80 4.16
C LYS A 501 29.48 -73.90 5.67
N VAL A 502 28.95 -72.97 6.46
CA VAL A 502 28.98 -73.05 7.92
C VAL A 502 28.09 -74.18 8.44
N ASN A 503 26.90 -74.37 7.87
CA ASN A 503 26.01 -75.44 8.30
C ASN A 503 26.57 -76.83 7.94
N GLU A 504 27.18 -76.96 6.76
CA GLU A 504 27.82 -78.21 6.30
C GLU A 504 29.03 -78.61 7.17
N THR A 505 29.85 -77.62 7.56
CA THR A 505 30.95 -77.82 8.51
C THR A 505 30.47 -78.12 9.93
N MET A 506 29.34 -77.55 10.36
CA MET A 506 28.68 -77.88 11.62
C MET A 506 28.20 -79.35 11.64
N THR A 507 27.68 -79.85 10.52
CA THR A 507 27.27 -81.26 10.40
C THR A 507 28.47 -82.22 10.32
N ASP A 508 29.52 -81.90 9.56
CA ASP A 508 30.74 -82.73 9.48
C ASP A 508 31.47 -82.80 10.83
N THR A 509 31.47 -81.70 11.60
CA THR A 509 32.04 -81.70 12.95
C THR A 509 31.22 -82.54 13.93
N SER A 510 29.89 -82.52 13.84
CA SER A 510 29.01 -83.39 14.65
C SER A 510 29.22 -84.87 14.33
N GLU A 511 29.31 -85.23 13.05
CA GLU A 511 29.52 -86.62 12.62
C GLU A 511 30.89 -87.15 13.04
N ARG A 512 31.93 -86.30 12.96
CA ARG A 512 33.27 -86.63 13.48
C ARG A 512 33.26 -86.82 14.99
N LEU A 513 32.55 -85.97 15.74
CA LEU A 513 32.42 -86.09 17.20
C LEU A 513 31.74 -87.40 17.59
N GLU A 514 30.66 -87.80 16.93
CA GLU A 514 30.01 -89.10 17.15
C GLU A 514 30.96 -90.27 16.87
N LYS A 515 31.76 -90.17 15.79
CA LYS A 515 32.72 -91.21 15.42
C LYS A 515 33.86 -91.33 16.44
N TYR A 516 34.34 -90.21 16.98
CA TYR A 516 35.33 -90.22 18.06
C TYR A 516 34.75 -90.78 19.36
N LEU A 517 33.53 -90.38 19.74
CA LEU A 517 32.88 -90.86 20.95
C LEU A 517 32.56 -92.36 20.87
N GLY A 518 32.06 -92.85 19.72
CA GLY A 518 31.83 -94.28 19.49
C GLY A 518 33.14 -95.09 19.40
N GLY A 519 34.22 -94.48 18.92
CA GLY A 519 35.57 -95.07 18.95
C GLY A 519 36.11 -95.21 20.37
N VAL A 520 35.88 -94.20 21.21
CA VAL A 520 36.25 -94.21 22.64
C VAL A 520 35.40 -95.24 23.40
N GLU A 521 34.11 -95.34 23.14
CA GLU A 521 33.22 -96.35 23.73
C GLU A 521 33.67 -97.78 23.40
N LYS A 522 33.99 -98.05 22.12
CA LYS A 522 34.56 -99.34 21.70
C LYS A 522 35.95 -99.60 22.29
N GLY A 523 36.76 -98.55 22.45
CA GLY A 523 38.05 -98.62 23.11
C GLY A 523 37.91 -99.04 24.57
N LEU A 524 37.01 -98.38 25.31
CA LEU A 524 36.68 -98.67 26.70
C LEU A 524 36.08 -100.06 26.88
N SER A 525 35.20 -100.49 25.97
CA SER A 525 34.63 -101.85 26.01
C SER A 525 35.70 -102.90 25.74
N SER A 526 36.61 -102.69 24.78
CA SER A 526 37.70 -103.64 24.51
C SER A 526 38.71 -103.67 25.65
N LEU A 527 39.00 -102.52 26.27
CA LEU A 527 39.87 -102.45 27.43
C LEU A 527 39.25 -103.16 28.64
N SER A 528 37.93 -103.04 28.84
CA SER A 528 37.17 -103.81 29.84
C SER A 528 37.21 -105.31 29.55
N ASP A 529 37.08 -105.72 28.29
CA ASP A 529 37.14 -107.12 27.87
C ASP A 529 38.55 -107.71 28.06
N VAL A 530 39.59 -106.91 27.77
CA VAL A 530 40.99 -107.26 27.97
C VAL A 530 41.33 -107.32 29.46
N LEU A 531 40.83 -106.39 30.28
CA LEU A 531 40.95 -106.44 31.74
C LEU A 531 40.20 -107.64 32.34
N GLY A 532 39.05 -108.01 31.77
CA GLY A 532 38.31 -109.23 32.13
C GLY A 532 39.06 -110.52 31.78
N LYS A 533 39.77 -110.54 30.64
CA LYS A 533 40.61 -111.67 30.22
C LYS A 533 41.95 -111.76 30.96
N LEU A 534 42.51 -110.62 31.39
CA LEU A 534 43.77 -110.55 32.15
C LEU A 534 43.59 -110.78 33.66
N GLY A 535 42.35 -110.93 34.14
CA GLY A 535 42.07 -111.24 35.55
C GLY A 535 42.64 -112.58 36.06
N ASN A 536 43.13 -113.45 35.16
CA ASN A 536 43.68 -114.77 35.52
C ASN A 536 45.00 -115.16 34.84
N GLU A 537 45.69 -114.29 34.10
CA GLU A 537 47.01 -114.61 33.55
C GLU A 537 48.01 -113.44 33.63
N GLN A 538 49.15 -113.73 34.24
CA GLN A 538 50.29 -112.83 34.37
C GLN A 538 51.08 -112.85 33.04
N VAL A 539 51.09 -111.75 32.28
CA VAL A 539 51.87 -111.66 31.03
C VAL A 539 52.79 -110.44 31.00
N ILE A 540 54.01 -110.74 30.59
CA ILE A 540 55.28 -110.04 30.70
C ILE A 540 55.36 -108.89 29.68
N VAL A 541 55.90 -107.75 30.13
CA VAL A 541 56.21 -106.57 29.30
C VAL A 541 57.31 -106.93 28.31
N GLN A 542 57.00 -106.85 27.01
CA GLN A 542 58.01 -106.86 25.95
C GLN A 542 58.07 -105.46 25.33
N GLN A 543 59.02 -104.66 25.80
CA GLN A 543 59.44 -103.43 25.12
C GLN A 543 60.14 -103.81 23.81
N VAL A 544 59.71 -103.23 22.70
CA VAL A 544 60.47 -103.21 21.45
C VAL A 544 60.65 -101.75 21.02
N GLU A 545 61.90 -101.39 20.79
CA GLU A 545 62.42 -100.07 20.43
C GLU A 545 61.91 -99.56 19.07
N ALA A 546 61.87 -98.22 18.97
CA ALA A 546 61.56 -97.46 17.77
C ALA A 546 62.67 -97.53 16.71
N PRO A 547 62.34 -97.31 15.42
CA PRO A 547 63.26 -96.70 14.48
C PRO A 547 62.84 -95.26 14.15
N ALA A 548 63.81 -94.37 14.28
CA ALA A 548 63.81 -93.03 13.72
C ALA A 548 63.85 -93.06 12.18
N VAL A 549 63.44 -91.97 11.52
CA VAL A 549 64.16 -91.31 10.41
C VAL A 549 63.35 -90.10 9.87
N ASN A 550 63.99 -88.92 10.00
CA ASN A 550 64.16 -87.77 9.09
C ASN A 550 62.97 -87.29 8.21
N GLY A 551 62.65 -86.00 8.10
CA GLY A 551 63.34 -84.78 8.52
C GLY A 551 62.81 -83.56 7.73
N LYS A 552 63.25 -82.37 8.18
CA LYS A 552 63.17 -81.02 7.55
C LYS A 552 61.75 -80.41 7.53
N GLY A 553 61.44 -79.39 8.34
CA GLY A 553 62.07 -78.07 8.41
C GLY A 553 61.16 -77.11 7.62
N GLY A 554 60.30 -76.30 8.24
CA GLY A 554 60.64 -74.99 8.81
C GLY A 554 60.34 -73.90 7.77
N GLY A 555 59.58 -72.85 8.10
CA GLY A 555 59.46 -71.70 7.20
C GLY A 555 58.24 -70.81 7.37
N TRP A 556 58.38 -69.83 8.25
CA TRP A 556 57.50 -68.71 8.52
C TRP A 556 57.83 -67.56 7.54
N PHE A 557 56.80 -66.82 7.08
CA PHE A 557 56.82 -65.51 6.38
C PHE A 557 57.51 -65.38 5.00
N GLY A 558 56.79 -64.78 4.05
CA GLY A 558 57.33 -64.32 2.76
C GLY A 558 56.44 -63.26 2.11
N PHE A 559 56.85 -61.99 2.29
CA PHE A 559 56.35 -60.78 1.63
C PHE A 559 57.02 -60.62 0.25
N GLY A 560 56.33 -59.94 -0.69
CA GLY A 560 56.88 -59.46 -1.97
C GLY A 560 56.51 -60.35 -3.16
N GLY A 561 56.15 -59.86 -4.34
CA GLY A 561 56.28 -58.54 -4.95
C GLY A 561 56.56 -58.74 -6.46
N GLY A 562 56.08 -57.83 -7.30
CA GLY A 562 56.47 -57.70 -8.71
C GLY A 562 55.50 -58.34 -9.71
N SER A 563 54.76 -57.60 -10.54
CA SER A 563 55.16 -56.72 -11.67
C SER A 563 54.87 -57.40 -13.01
N LYS A 564 54.04 -56.77 -13.84
CA LYS A 564 54.33 -56.38 -15.24
C LYS A 564 53.06 -55.78 -15.88
N THR A 565 52.96 -54.45 -15.96
CA THR A 565 53.17 -53.64 -17.17
C THR A 565 52.44 -54.12 -18.44
N LYS A 566 51.42 -53.36 -18.86
CA LYS A 566 51.33 -52.91 -20.25
C LYS A 566 50.88 -51.46 -20.35
N THR A 567 51.74 -50.73 -21.02
CA THR A 567 51.80 -49.31 -21.35
C THR A 567 50.89 -48.98 -22.53
N ARG A 568 50.09 -47.90 -22.46
CA ARG A 568 49.92 -46.85 -23.49
C ARG A 568 48.91 -45.81 -22.95
N ARG A 569 49.37 -44.68 -22.43
CA ARG A 569 49.81 -43.43 -23.09
C ARG A 569 48.64 -42.52 -23.51
N ASN A 570 48.54 -41.43 -22.75
CA ASN A 570 48.09 -40.05 -23.05
C ASN A 570 46.81 -39.87 -23.87
N GLY A 571 45.83 -39.12 -23.36
CA GLY A 571 45.94 -37.69 -23.06
C GLY A 571 45.42 -36.93 -24.29
N ARG A 572 44.56 -35.94 -24.18
CA ARG A 572 44.65 -34.75 -23.33
C ARG A 572 43.36 -33.95 -23.57
N ARG A 573 42.93 -33.27 -22.51
CA ARG A 573 42.04 -32.09 -22.47
C ARG A 573 40.57 -32.30 -22.79
#